data_AF-A0A534WBS7-F1
#
_entry.id   AF-A0A534WBS7-F1
#
_cell.length_a   1.000
_cell.length_b   1.000
_cell.length_c   1.000
_cell.angle_alpha   90.00
_cell.angle_beta   90.00
_cell.angle_gamma   90.00
#
_symmetry.space_group_name_H-M   'P 1'
#
loop_
_entity.id
_entity.type
_entity.pdbx_description
1 polymer ?
#
loop_
_entity_poly.entity_id
_entity_poly.type
_entity_poly.pdbx_seq_one_letter_code
_entity_poly.pdbx_strand_id
1 'polypeptide(L)'
;MVRLLSVCAFVLTLIPAVARAAGPTIQFTLPALNATPSTFGTLPFPDDLYFDQGRPGDGDGTLLNSGATIGLAVDVFRNNTDAIEKALDLLDGFGTTSAIFFFFDGPITPASLPTSPVLTPALTDSVFCANATTAVPVPVEVKFDVDTRIPNVLAILPLPGRPLAPGTTYTCVVTTSVSGPGGAVQPSTDWTSVRDGASANSDADAIFDPVVSTLVGHGVPAASIAGMTVFTTQSTTADLLTIQSTVLPAQAVPTADFTSRPELV
;
A
#
# COMPACT_ATOMS: atom_id res chain seq x y z
N MET A 1 -63.56 -48.77 7.65
CA MET A 1 -63.80 -47.32 7.77
C MET A 1 -62.49 -46.63 8.12
N VAL A 2 -62.05 -45.75 7.22
CA VAL A 2 -60.70 -45.16 7.14
C VAL A 2 -60.49 -44.09 8.23
N ARG A 3 -59.34 -44.10 8.93
CA ARG A 3 -58.88 -43.00 9.79
C ARG A 3 -57.89 -42.13 9.01
N LEU A 4 -58.28 -40.88 8.73
CA LEU A 4 -57.46 -39.84 8.10
C LEU A 4 -56.37 -39.36 9.08
N LEU A 5 -55.10 -39.43 8.67
CA LEU A 5 -54.02 -38.67 9.30
C LEU A 5 -54.10 -37.22 8.84
N SER A 6 -54.20 -36.27 9.77
CA SER A 6 -54.01 -34.84 9.50
C SER A 6 -52.52 -34.52 9.43
N VAL A 7 -52.05 -34.12 8.24
CA VAL A 7 -50.72 -33.56 8.03
C VAL A 7 -50.80 -32.06 8.29
N CYS A 8 -50.17 -31.58 9.36
CA CYS A 8 -49.93 -30.15 9.58
C CYS A 8 -48.84 -29.67 8.62
N ALA A 9 -49.18 -28.81 7.67
CA ALA A 9 -48.22 -28.13 6.82
C ALA A 9 -47.64 -26.92 7.56
N PHE A 10 -46.34 -26.97 7.87
CA PHE A 10 -45.58 -25.80 8.32
C PHE A 10 -45.27 -24.92 7.11
N VAL A 11 -45.84 -23.71 7.07
CA VAL A 11 -45.49 -22.68 6.09
C VAL A 11 -44.22 -21.98 6.57
N LEU A 12 -43.09 -22.27 5.91
CA LEU A 12 -41.82 -21.58 6.12
C LEU A 12 -41.90 -20.20 5.44
N THR A 13 -42.02 -19.14 6.24
CA THR A 13 -41.95 -17.76 5.75
C THR A 13 -40.48 -17.39 5.53
N LEU A 14 -40.04 -17.36 4.27
CA LEU A 14 -38.76 -16.75 3.90
C LEU A 14 -38.86 -15.24 4.13
N ILE A 15 -38.22 -14.74 5.19
CA ILE A 15 -37.95 -13.33 5.34
C ILE A 15 -36.83 -13.00 4.35
N PRO A 16 -37.01 -12.06 3.40
CA PRO A 16 -35.92 -11.63 2.54
C PRO A 16 -34.86 -10.97 3.42
N ALA A 17 -33.69 -11.60 3.53
CA ALA A 17 -32.52 -10.95 4.09
C ALA A 17 -32.24 -9.73 3.22
N VAL A 18 -32.46 -8.53 3.76
CA VAL A 18 -32.03 -7.29 3.12
C VAL A 18 -30.52 -7.36 3.06
N ALA A 19 -29.97 -7.67 1.89
CA ALA A 19 -28.54 -7.60 1.65
C ALA A 19 -28.10 -6.16 1.95
N ARG A 20 -27.35 -5.98 3.04
CA ARG A 20 -26.70 -4.69 3.29
C ARG A 20 -25.67 -4.52 2.18
N ALA A 21 -25.77 -3.43 1.42
CA ALA A 21 -24.74 -3.09 0.46
C ALA A 21 -23.40 -3.03 1.20
N ALA A 22 -22.38 -3.73 0.70
CA ALA A 22 -21.03 -3.62 1.23
C ALA A 22 -20.46 -2.23 0.91
N GLY A 23 -19.49 -1.76 1.70
CA GLY A 23 -18.73 -0.57 1.35
C GLY A 23 -17.82 -0.81 0.13
N PRO A 24 -17.16 0.24 -0.38
CA PRO A 24 -16.30 0.13 -1.56
C PRO A 24 -15.08 -0.75 -1.27
N THR A 25 -14.60 -1.44 -2.30
CA THR A 25 -13.45 -2.35 -2.24
C THR A 25 -12.17 -1.60 -2.58
N ILE A 26 -11.11 -1.88 -1.82
CA ILE A 26 -9.75 -1.42 -2.14
C ILE A 26 -9.15 -2.35 -3.19
N GLN A 27 -8.66 -1.78 -4.28
CA GLN A 27 -8.04 -2.55 -5.36
C GLN A 27 -6.70 -3.10 -4.89
N PHE A 28 -6.57 -4.41 -5.03
CA PHE A 28 -5.33 -5.16 -4.91
C PHE A 28 -5.53 -6.42 -5.74
N THR A 29 -4.86 -6.49 -6.89
CA THR A 29 -4.83 -7.64 -7.79
C THR A 29 -3.43 -8.22 -7.73
N LEU A 30 -3.33 -9.43 -7.19
CA LEU A 30 -2.05 -10.10 -7.02
C LEU A 30 -1.47 -10.46 -8.41
N PRO A 31 -0.27 -9.97 -8.77
CA PRO A 31 0.37 -10.35 -10.02
C PRO A 31 0.76 -11.84 -10.03
N ALA A 32 1.09 -12.34 -11.22
CA ALA A 32 1.74 -13.64 -11.33
C ALA A 32 3.09 -13.63 -10.60
N LEU A 33 3.50 -14.80 -10.11
CA LEU A 33 4.79 -14.96 -9.45
C LEU A 33 5.94 -14.53 -10.37
N ASN A 34 6.93 -13.81 -9.82
CA ASN A 34 8.08 -13.24 -10.52
C ASN A 34 7.71 -12.28 -11.67
N ALA A 35 6.57 -11.61 -11.59
CA ALA A 35 6.08 -10.73 -12.65
C ALA A 35 5.67 -9.35 -12.14
N THR A 36 6.08 -8.33 -12.89
CA THR A 36 5.57 -6.97 -12.72
C THR A 36 4.07 -6.88 -13.02
N PRO A 37 3.29 -6.16 -12.20
CA PRO A 37 1.90 -5.82 -12.51
C PRO A 37 1.81 -5.06 -13.84
N SER A 38 0.94 -5.50 -14.75
CA SER A 38 0.84 -4.93 -16.10
C SER A 38 -0.10 -3.71 -16.21
N THR A 39 -0.77 -3.32 -15.12
CA THR A 39 -1.75 -2.25 -15.12
C THR A 39 -1.61 -1.40 -13.85
N PHE A 40 -1.50 -0.10 -14.02
CA PHE A 40 -1.37 0.86 -12.94
C PHE A 40 -2.70 0.97 -12.20
N GLY A 41 -2.63 0.94 -10.87
CA GLY A 41 -3.80 1.03 -10.01
C GLY A 41 -4.54 -0.29 -9.75
N THR A 42 -4.04 -1.41 -10.25
CA THR A 42 -4.50 -2.74 -9.79
C THR A 42 -3.92 -3.10 -8.42
N LEU A 43 -2.79 -2.50 -8.06
CA LEU A 43 -2.25 -2.48 -6.71
C LEU A 43 -2.23 -1.04 -6.20
N PRO A 44 -2.17 -0.81 -4.88
CA PRO A 44 -1.68 0.46 -4.39
C PRO A 44 -0.30 0.79 -4.98
N PHE A 45 0.05 2.07 -5.07
CA PHE A 45 1.35 2.49 -5.60
C PHE A 45 1.97 3.53 -4.66
N PRO A 46 3.27 3.47 -4.32
CA PRO A 46 4.24 2.42 -4.66
C PRO A 46 3.93 1.08 -3.99
N ASP A 47 4.47 -0.02 -4.49
CA ASP A 47 4.40 -1.37 -3.91
C ASP A 47 5.61 -2.21 -4.34
N ASP A 48 6.20 -2.98 -3.42
CA ASP A 48 7.41 -3.78 -3.69
C ASP A 48 7.18 -4.93 -4.68
N LEU A 49 5.92 -5.31 -4.96
CA LEU A 49 5.58 -6.23 -6.05
C LEU A 49 5.88 -5.67 -7.45
N TYR A 50 6.19 -4.37 -7.57
CA TYR A 50 6.64 -3.79 -8.84
C TYR A 50 8.12 -4.04 -9.14
N PHE A 51 8.94 -4.58 -8.24
CA PHE A 51 10.35 -4.91 -8.54
C PHE A 51 10.51 -5.95 -9.66
N ASP A 52 11.65 -5.94 -10.35
CA ASP A 52 12.00 -7.02 -11.30
C ASP A 52 11.96 -8.36 -10.58
N GLN A 53 11.25 -9.32 -11.17
CA GLN A 53 10.95 -10.61 -10.59
C GLN A 53 10.20 -10.54 -9.25
N GLY A 54 9.49 -9.43 -8.98
CA GLY A 54 8.40 -9.38 -8.00
C GLY A 54 8.78 -8.97 -6.58
N ARG A 55 10.06 -8.73 -6.25
CA ARG A 55 10.45 -8.20 -4.92
C ARG A 55 11.85 -7.56 -4.89
N PRO A 56 12.16 -6.70 -3.91
CA PRO A 56 13.48 -6.10 -3.74
C PRO A 56 14.61 -7.15 -3.69
N GLY A 57 15.65 -6.92 -4.49
CA GLY A 57 16.86 -7.75 -4.52
C GLY A 57 16.79 -9.00 -5.41
N ASP A 58 15.62 -9.33 -5.97
CA ASP A 58 15.52 -10.26 -7.08
C ASP A 58 15.80 -9.54 -8.41
N GLY A 59 15.87 -10.29 -9.52
CA GLY A 59 16.16 -9.70 -10.83
C GLY A 59 17.54 -9.02 -10.87
N ASP A 60 17.58 -7.81 -11.39
CA ASP A 60 18.73 -6.90 -11.29
C ASP A 60 18.62 -5.91 -10.11
N GLY A 61 17.60 -6.04 -9.27
CA GLY A 61 17.36 -5.23 -8.08
C GLY A 61 16.72 -3.87 -8.36
N THR A 62 16.21 -3.62 -9.56
CA THR A 62 15.45 -2.40 -9.90
C THR A 62 13.95 -2.66 -10.01
N LEU A 63 13.17 -1.59 -10.21
CA LEU A 63 11.74 -1.68 -10.47
C LEU A 63 11.47 -2.21 -11.88
N LEU A 64 10.44 -3.03 -12.04
CA LEU A 64 9.90 -3.55 -13.30
C LEU A 64 10.81 -4.57 -13.99
N ASN A 65 10.21 -5.62 -14.55
CA ASN A 65 10.92 -6.54 -15.43
C ASN A 65 11.33 -5.81 -16.70
N SER A 66 12.50 -6.11 -17.25
CA SER A 66 13.00 -5.45 -18.45
C SER A 66 11.99 -5.52 -19.62
N GLY A 67 11.60 -4.35 -20.12
CA GLY A 67 10.61 -4.20 -21.20
C GLY A 67 9.15 -4.39 -20.77
N ALA A 68 8.87 -4.55 -19.48
CA ALA A 68 7.52 -4.52 -18.95
C ALA A 68 6.91 -3.13 -19.08
N THR A 69 5.58 -3.11 -19.13
CA THR A 69 4.78 -1.90 -19.05
C THR A 69 3.81 -2.06 -17.90
N ILE A 70 3.60 -0.99 -17.14
CA ILE A 70 2.58 -0.93 -16.09
C ILE A 70 1.35 -0.16 -16.58
N GLY A 71 1.26 0.16 -17.87
CA GLY A 71 0.07 0.78 -18.45
C GLY A 71 -0.11 2.26 -18.08
N LEU A 72 0.98 2.99 -17.77
CA LEU A 72 0.90 4.43 -17.45
C LEU A 72 0.27 5.26 -18.58
N ALA A 73 0.33 4.77 -19.83
CA ALA A 73 -0.21 5.43 -21.02
C ALA A 73 -1.72 5.67 -20.99
N VAL A 74 -2.47 4.85 -20.23
CA VAL A 74 -3.93 4.90 -20.22
C VAL A 74 -4.41 6.16 -19.48
N ASP A 75 -4.06 6.25 -18.20
CA ASP A 75 -4.64 7.25 -17.30
C ASP A 75 -3.62 8.20 -16.64
N VAL A 76 -2.31 7.90 -16.71
CA VAL A 76 -1.29 8.66 -15.97
C VAL A 76 -0.53 9.63 -16.88
N PHE A 77 0.18 9.12 -17.89
CA PHE A 77 1.03 9.89 -18.80
C PHE A 77 0.82 9.43 -20.25
N ARG A 78 0.26 10.30 -21.09
CA ARG A 78 -0.04 9.97 -22.51
C ARG A 78 1.11 10.24 -23.48
N ASN A 79 2.19 10.86 -23.01
CA ASN A 79 3.35 11.22 -23.80
C ASN A 79 4.62 10.66 -23.15
N ASN A 80 5.56 10.17 -23.94
CA ASN A 80 6.86 9.64 -23.50
C ASN A 80 6.76 8.51 -22.46
N THR A 81 5.66 7.76 -22.45
CA THR A 81 5.41 6.68 -21.47
C THR A 81 6.53 5.65 -21.47
N ASP A 82 6.96 5.19 -22.65
CA ASP A 82 8.07 4.24 -22.77
C ASP A 82 9.36 4.73 -22.11
N ALA A 83 9.65 6.04 -22.18
CA ALA A 83 10.83 6.62 -21.56
C ALA A 83 10.68 6.71 -20.03
N ILE A 84 9.46 6.95 -19.54
CA ILE A 84 9.15 6.97 -18.11
C ILE A 84 9.24 5.55 -17.54
N GLU A 85 8.65 4.55 -18.19
CA GLU A 85 8.71 3.17 -17.73
C GLU A 85 10.14 2.61 -17.79
N LYS A 86 10.92 2.95 -18.82
CA LYS A 86 12.36 2.65 -18.84
C LYS A 86 13.15 3.39 -17.75
N ALA A 87 12.71 4.57 -17.32
CA ALA A 87 13.35 5.27 -16.21
C ALA A 87 13.01 4.64 -14.86
N LEU A 88 11.80 4.07 -14.71
CA LEU A 88 11.44 3.26 -13.54
C LEU A 88 12.33 2.01 -13.45
N ASP A 89 12.62 1.36 -14.59
CA ASP A 89 13.57 0.23 -14.75
C ASP A 89 15.00 0.50 -14.24
N LEU A 90 15.33 1.76 -13.93
CA LEU A 90 16.65 2.14 -13.43
C LEU A 90 16.66 2.42 -11.92
N LEU A 91 15.50 2.38 -11.26
CA LEU A 91 15.38 2.76 -9.85
C LEU A 91 15.48 1.53 -8.96
N ASP A 92 16.31 1.61 -7.92
CA ASP A 92 16.46 0.59 -6.88
C ASP A 92 15.42 0.72 -5.74
N GLY A 93 14.36 1.50 -5.98
CA GLY A 93 13.27 1.74 -5.04
C GLY A 93 12.46 3.00 -5.39
N PHE A 94 11.54 3.34 -4.51
CA PHE A 94 10.58 4.44 -4.72
C PHE A 94 11.05 5.77 -4.12
N GLY A 95 10.51 6.88 -4.62
CA GLY A 95 10.87 8.21 -4.14
C GLY A 95 10.54 8.44 -2.66
N THR A 96 11.45 9.09 -1.93
CA THR A 96 11.31 9.38 -0.49
C THR A 96 10.25 10.43 -0.15
N THR A 97 9.69 11.10 -1.16
CA THR A 97 8.65 12.13 -1.04
C THR A 97 7.46 11.88 -1.97
N SER A 98 7.43 10.71 -2.63
CA SER A 98 6.37 10.35 -3.56
C SER A 98 5.07 10.10 -2.82
N ALA A 99 3.94 10.44 -3.45
CA ALA A 99 2.63 10.08 -2.95
C ALA A 99 2.42 8.56 -3.03
N ILE A 100 1.74 8.04 -2.00
CA ILE A 100 1.19 6.71 -1.95
C ILE A 100 -0.28 6.79 -2.34
N PHE A 101 -0.73 5.92 -3.23
CA PHE A 101 -2.07 5.88 -3.80
C PHE A 101 -2.75 4.55 -3.50
N PHE A 102 -3.97 4.63 -2.96
CA PHE A 102 -4.90 3.51 -2.88
C PHE A 102 -6.07 3.77 -3.82
N PHE A 103 -6.44 2.76 -4.59
CA PHE A 103 -7.51 2.83 -5.60
C PHE A 103 -8.75 2.10 -5.07
N PHE A 104 -9.93 2.69 -5.22
CA PHE A 104 -11.18 2.13 -4.73
C PHE A 104 -12.17 1.93 -5.89
N ASP A 105 -13.00 0.89 -5.84
CA ASP A 105 -14.09 0.69 -6.82
C ASP A 105 -15.27 1.67 -6.67
N GLY A 106 -15.25 2.49 -5.62
CA GLY A 106 -16.28 3.44 -5.29
C GLY A 106 -15.82 4.53 -4.32
N PRO A 107 -16.65 5.56 -4.09
CA PRO A 107 -16.27 6.69 -3.25
C PRO A 107 -16.20 6.30 -1.78
N ILE A 108 -15.28 6.91 -1.04
CA ILE A 108 -15.25 6.85 0.43
C ILE A 108 -15.82 8.14 1.04
N THR A 109 -16.19 8.07 2.31
CA THR A 109 -16.69 9.21 3.10
C THR A 109 -15.49 9.97 3.65
N PRO A 110 -15.23 11.23 3.24
CA PRO A 110 -14.04 11.97 3.68
C PRO A 110 -13.97 12.17 5.19
N ALA A 111 -15.11 12.24 5.89
CA ALA A 111 -15.17 12.35 7.34
C ALA A 111 -14.70 11.09 8.10
N SER A 112 -14.50 9.96 7.40
CA SER A 112 -13.92 8.73 7.98
C SER A 112 -12.39 8.70 7.92
N LEU A 113 -11.77 9.67 7.25
CA LEU A 113 -10.31 9.82 7.17
C LEU A 113 -9.78 10.62 8.38
N PRO A 114 -8.50 10.44 8.76
CA PRO A 114 -7.89 11.32 9.75
C PRO A 114 -7.84 12.77 9.24
N THR A 115 -7.87 13.73 10.16
CA THR A 115 -7.72 15.14 9.79
C THR A 115 -6.30 15.39 9.28
N SER A 116 -6.21 15.87 8.04
CA SER A 116 -4.94 16.15 7.36
C SER A 116 -4.47 17.60 7.59
N PRO A 117 -3.17 17.87 7.80
CA PRO A 117 -2.08 16.91 7.93
C PRO A 117 -2.12 16.15 9.27
N VAL A 118 -1.68 14.90 9.25
CA VAL A 118 -1.52 14.06 10.44
C VAL A 118 -0.09 14.21 10.96
N LEU A 119 0.11 15.18 11.87
CA LEU A 119 1.44 15.52 12.40
C LEU A 119 1.95 14.54 13.45
N THR A 120 1.03 13.91 14.19
CA THR A 120 1.32 12.92 15.24
C THR A 120 0.51 11.65 14.97
N PRO A 121 0.89 10.87 13.95
CA PRO A 121 0.14 9.70 13.54
C PRO A 121 0.22 8.57 14.56
N ALA A 122 -0.83 7.76 14.60
CA ALA A 122 -0.93 6.58 15.43
C ALA A 122 -1.37 5.36 14.59
N LEU A 123 -0.97 4.16 15.02
CA LEU A 123 -1.41 2.91 14.40
C LEU A 123 -2.93 2.64 14.54
N THR A 124 -3.63 3.46 15.33
CA THR A 124 -5.09 3.44 15.48
C THR A 124 -5.82 4.36 14.50
N ASP A 125 -5.11 5.17 13.72
CA ASP A 125 -5.72 6.04 12.72
C ASP A 125 -6.38 5.19 11.62
N SER A 126 -7.46 5.71 11.02
CA SER A 126 -8.17 4.95 9.98
C SER A 126 -7.31 4.74 8.72
N VAL A 127 -6.32 5.62 8.52
CA VAL A 127 -5.26 5.55 7.52
C VAL A 127 -3.96 5.98 8.17
N PHE A 128 -2.88 5.20 8.02
CA PHE A 128 -1.56 5.55 8.53
C PHE A 128 -0.45 4.98 7.65
N CYS A 129 0.76 5.54 7.79
CA CYS A 129 1.98 4.94 7.27
C CYS A 129 2.98 4.75 8.42
N ALA A 130 3.85 3.75 8.32
CA ALA A 130 4.84 3.43 9.32
C ALA A 130 6.08 2.78 8.70
N ASN A 131 7.21 2.83 9.40
CA ASN A 131 8.35 1.97 9.07
C ASN A 131 7.92 0.50 9.17
N ALA A 132 8.19 -0.29 8.13
CA ALA A 132 7.66 -1.64 8.02
C ALA A 132 8.24 -2.62 9.05
N THR A 133 9.46 -2.35 9.54
CA THR A 133 10.16 -3.21 10.52
C THR A 133 9.87 -2.83 11.97
N THR A 134 9.72 -1.54 12.26
CA THR A 134 9.57 -1.03 13.64
C THR A 134 8.16 -0.59 14.00
N ALA A 135 7.25 -0.55 13.02
CA ALA A 135 5.91 0.01 13.14
C ALA A 135 5.87 1.46 13.67
N VAL A 136 6.98 2.21 13.58
CA VAL A 136 7.02 3.62 13.97
C VAL A 136 6.25 4.44 12.92
N PRO A 137 5.14 5.12 13.31
CA PRO A 137 4.33 5.90 12.37
C PRO A 137 5.09 7.10 11.78
N VAL A 138 4.78 7.46 10.53
CA VAL A 138 5.38 8.62 9.84
C VAL A 138 4.33 9.71 9.57
N PRO A 139 4.62 11.00 9.81
CA PRO A 139 3.69 12.10 9.52
C PRO A 139 3.31 12.17 8.04
N VAL A 140 2.03 12.37 7.76
CA VAL A 140 1.49 12.34 6.40
C VAL A 140 0.43 13.41 6.15
N GLU A 141 0.26 13.78 4.89
CA GLU A 141 -0.94 14.43 4.38
C GLU A 141 -1.83 13.40 3.70
N VAL A 142 -3.13 13.43 4.01
CA VAL A 142 -4.13 12.52 3.42
C VAL A 142 -5.12 13.34 2.60
N LYS A 143 -5.41 12.90 1.38
CA LYS A 143 -6.40 13.52 0.50
C LYS A 143 -7.08 12.47 -0.38
N PHE A 144 -8.42 12.51 -0.44
CA PHE A 144 -9.20 11.64 -1.32
C PHE A 144 -9.64 12.37 -2.58
N ASP A 145 -9.81 11.61 -3.67
CA ASP A 145 -10.26 12.05 -4.99
C ASP A 145 -9.36 13.15 -5.56
N VAL A 146 -8.05 12.84 -5.58
CA VAL A 146 -7.00 13.80 -5.96
C VAL A 146 -6.85 14.02 -7.45
N ASP A 147 -7.36 13.10 -8.27
CA ASP A 147 -7.22 13.10 -9.72
C ASP A 147 -8.57 12.84 -10.38
N THR A 148 -8.97 13.69 -11.33
CA THR A 148 -10.24 13.52 -12.07
C THR A 148 -10.15 12.48 -13.18
N ARG A 149 -8.94 12.03 -13.54
CA ARG A 149 -8.68 11.02 -14.57
C ARG A 149 -8.82 9.61 -14.00
N ILE A 150 -8.40 9.42 -12.75
CA ILE A 150 -8.53 8.17 -12.00
C ILE A 150 -9.39 8.48 -10.78
N PRO A 151 -10.70 8.23 -10.83
CA PRO A 151 -11.60 8.56 -9.73
C PRO A 151 -11.33 7.65 -8.51
N ASN A 152 -11.80 8.09 -7.35
CA ASN A 152 -11.77 7.33 -6.10
C ASN A 152 -10.36 6.92 -5.66
N VAL A 153 -9.38 7.82 -5.84
CA VAL A 153 -8.01 7.60 -5.39
C VAL A 153 -7.76 8.32 -4.08
N LEU A 154 -7.33 7.56 -3.06
CA LEU A 154 -6.78 8.11 -1.83
C LEU A 154 -5.28 8.31 -2.01
N ALA A 155 -4.83 9.55 -1.88
CA ALA A 155 -3.42 9.90 -1.80
C ALA A 155 -2.99 10.10 -0.36
N ILE A 156 -1.83 9.55 -0.02
CA ILE A 156 -1.13 9.74 1.24
C ILE A 156 0.28 10.22 0.90
N LEU A 157 0.67 11.40 1.35
CA LEU A 157 1.95 12.00 1.03
C LEU A 157 2.78 12.09 2.32
N PRO A 158 4.06 11.65 2.34
CA PRO A 158 4.96 12.00 3.44
C PRO A 158 4.95 13.51 3.68
N LEU A 159 4.83 13.94 4.93
CA LEU A 159 4.66 15.36 5.26
C LEU A 159 5.76 16.21 4.59
N PRO A 160 5.43 17.27 3.82
CA PRO A 160 6.43 18.12 3.19
C PRO A 160 7.47 18.62 4.19
N GLY A 161 8.75 18.46 3.83
CA GLY A 161 9.88 18.78 4.72
C GLY A 161 10.30 17.64 5.66
N ARG A 162 9.59 16.51 5.68
CA ARG A 162 9.94 15.27 6.39
C ARG A 162 9.98 14.09 5.42
N PRO A 163 10.98 14.01 4.52
CA PRO A 163 11.10 12.89 3.60
C PRO A 163 11.28 11.58 4.36
N LEU A 164 10.83 10.48 3.75
CA LEU A 164 11.14 9.14 4.23
C LEU A 164 12.66 8.88 4.16
N ALA A 165 13.16 8.01 5.03
CA ALA A 165 14.56 7.61 4.99
C ALA A 165 14.83 6.82 3.69
N PRO A 166 15.98 7.03 3.02
CA PRO A 166 16.36 6.27 1.83
C PRO A 166 16.67 4.80 2.16
N GLY A 167 16.52 3.90 1.19
CA GLY A 167 16.82 2.47 1.34
C GLY A 167 16.02 1.79 2.46
N THR A 168 14.85 2.31 2.81
CA THR A 168 14.07 1.90 3.98
C THR A 168 12.69 1.43 3.54
N THR A 169 12.26 0.28 4.07
CA THR A 169 10.94 -0.27 3.80
C THR A 169 9.89 0.36 4.71
N TYR A 170 8.81 0.83 4.10
CA TYR A 170 7.65 1.42 4.75
C TYR A 170 6.39 0.66 4.36
N THR A 171 5.36 0.84 5.17
CA THR A 171 4.01 0.38 4.86
C THR A 171 3.02 1.50 5.05
N CYS A 172 1.99 1.54 4.20
CA CYS A 172 0.81 2.35 4.43
C CYS A 172 -0.41 1.43 4.50
N VAL A 173 -1.34 1.75 5.39
CA VAL A 173 -2.48 0.93 5.74
C VAL A 173 -3.75 1.77 5.64
N VAL A 174 -4.76 1.19 5.00
CA VAL A 174 -6.15 1.64 5.09
C VAL A 174 -6.91 0.60 5.90
N THR A 175 -7.53 1.05 7.00
CA THR A 175 -8.27 0.16 7.89
C THR A 175 -9.76 0.10 7.52
N THR A 176 -10.45 -0.90 8.06
CA THR A 176 -11.92 -1.03 8.01
C THR A 176 -12.66 0.10 8.75
N SER A 177 -11.97 1.02 9.44
CA SER A 177 -12.56 2.24 10.00
C SER A 177 -12.87 3.29 8.92
N VAL A 178 -12.22 3.22 7.77
CA VAL A 178 -12.64 4.01 6.59
C VAL A 178 -13.97 3.44 6.10
N SER A 179 -14.89 4.31 5.71
CA SER A 179 -16.22 3.90 5.23
C SER A 179 -16.61 4.64 3.96
N GLY A 180 -17.47 4.04 3.16
CA GLY A 180 -18.12 4.64 2.00
C GLY A 180 -19.63 4.35 2.01
N PRO A 181 -20.35 4.61 0.92
CA PRO A 181 -21.72 4.15 0.77
C PRO A 181 -21.80 2.63 0.99
N GLY A 182 -22.73 2.18 1.84
CA GLY A 182 -22.89 0.76 2.18
C GLY A 182 -22.19 0.34 3.49
N GLY A 183 -21.08 0.98 3.87
CA GLY A 183 -20.42 0.70 5.16
C GLY A 183 -18.90 0.83 5.11
N ALA A 184 -18.22 0.08 5.96
CA ALA A 184 -16.76 -0.01 5.99
C ALA A 184 -16.20 -0.41 4.62
N VAL A 185 -15.04 0.13 4.26
CA VAL A 185 -14.31 -0.32 3.06
C VAL A 185 -13.96 -1.81 3.18
N GLN A 186 -13.99 -2.50 2.04
CA GLN A 186 -13.77 -3.94 2.00
C GLN A 186 -12.39 -4.26 1.41
N PRO A 187 -11.70 -5.29 1.94
CA PRO A 187 -10.52 -5.83 1.28
C PRO A 187 -10.90 -6.55 -0.02
N SER A 188 -10.01 -6.54 -1.01
CA SER A 188 -10.15 -7.45 -2.16
C SER A 188 -9.94 -8.91 -1.73
N THR A 189 -10.38 -9.84 -2.58
CA THR A 189 -10.14 -11.28 -2.37
C THR A 189 -8.64 -11.60 -2.32
N ASP A 190 -7.87 -10.99 -3.21
CA ASP A 190 -6.43 -11.23 -3.34
C ASP A 190 -5.70 -10.66 -2.12
N TRP A 191 -6.02 -9.44 -1.69
CA TRP A 191 -5.44 -8.86 -0.47
C TRP A 191 -5.77 -9.71 0.76
N THR A 192 -7.00 -10.21 0.87
CA THR A 192 -7.37 -11.13 1.96
C THR A 192 -6.50 -12.39 1.94
N SER A 193 -6.25 -12.96 0.76
CA SER A 193 -5.40 -14.15 0.63
C SER A 193 -3.94 -13.88 1.04
N VAL A 194 -3.38 -12.74 0.67
CA VAL A 194 -2.02 -12.32 1.04
C VAL A 194 -1.94 -12.06 2.54
N ARG A 195 -2.81 -11.20 3.07
CA ARG A 195 -2.84 -10.83 4.50
C ARG A 195 -2.96 -12.02 5.44
N ASP A 196 -3.74 -13.02 5.03
CA ASP A 196 -4.03 -14.20 5.85
C ASP A 196 -3.03 -15.36 5.59
N GLY A 197 -1.98 -15.14 4.78
CA GLY A 197 -0.94 -16.12 4.48
C GLY A 197 -1.44 -17.34 3.68
N ALA A 198 -2.50 -17.15 2.89
CA ALA A 198 -3.14 -18.17 2.07
C ALA A 198 -2.90 -18.00 0.57
N SER A 199 -2.18 -16.94 0.19
CA SER A 199 -1.70 -16.69 -1.17
C SER A 199 -0.80 -17.84 -1.64
N ALA A 200 -0.80 -18.09 -2.96
CA ALA A 200 0.15 -19.02 -3.60
C ALA A 200 1.36 -18.28 -4.20
N ASN A 201 1.46 -16.96 -4.00
CA ASN A 201 2.53 -16.12 -4.51
C ASN A 201 3.55 -15.84 -3.38
N SER A 202 4.70 -16.50 -3.46
CA SER A 202 5.77 -16.39 -2.47
C SER A 202 6.46 -15.02 -2.42
N ASP A 203 6.33 -14.21 -3.47
CA ASP A 203 6.89 -12.84 -3.48
C ASP A 203 6.05 -11.97 -2.55
N ALA A 204 4.72 -12.05 -2.68
CA ALA A 204 3.79 -11.40 -1.78
C ALA A 204 3.96 -11.90 -0.34
N ASP A 205 4.08 -13.19 -0.11
CA ASP A 205 4.30 -13.73 1.24
C ASP A 205 5.59 -13.15 1.86
N ALA A 206 6.68 -13.09 1.07
CA ALA A 206 7.96 -12.52 1.53
C ALA A 206 7.89 -11.02 1.85
N ILE A 207 7.07 -10.27 1.11
CA ILE A 207 6.90 -8.81 1.29
C ILE A 207 5.94 -8.50 2.45
N PHE A 208 4.78 -9.14 2.49
CA PHE A 208 3.67 -8.73 3.34
C PHE A 208 3.64 -9.45 4.70
N ASP A 209 3.97 -10.75 4.77
CA ASP A 209 3.85 -11.52 6.03
C ASP A 209 4.67 -10.91 7.18
N PRO A 210 5.95 -10.51 6.99
CA PRO A 210 6.74 -9.91 8.07
C PRO A 210 6.12 -8.60 8.57
N VAL A 211 5.51 -7.83 7.66
CA VAL A 211 4.91 -6.53 7.97
C VAL A 211 3.58 -6.70 8.69
N VAL A 212 2.71 -7.60 8.22
CA VAL A 212 1.47 -7.96 8.93
C VAL A 212 1.80 -8.45 10.35
N SER A 213 2.78 -9.34 10.48
CA SER A 213 3.24 -9.86 11.78
C SER A 213 3.74 -8.74 12.70
N THR A 214 4.54 -7.81 12.16
CA THR A 214 5.02 -6.63 12.89
C THR A 214 3.87 -5.75 13.37
N LEU A 215 2.93 -5.39 12.48
CA LEU A 215 1.78 -4.56 12.84
C LEU A 215 0.88 -5.23 13.90
N VAL A 216 0.65 -6.55 13.79
CA VAL A 216 -0.07 -7.33 14.79
C VAL A 216 0.65 -7.34 16.14
N GLY A 217 1.97 -7.51 16.14
CA GLY A 217 2.80 -7.40 17.34
C GLY A 217 2.73 -6.03 18.02
N HIS A 218 2.43 -4.98 17.24
CA HIS A 218 2.21 -3.62 17.71
C HIS A 218 0.73 -3.26 17.95
N GLY A 219 -0.17 -4.25 17.93
CA GLY A 219 -1.57 -4.08 18.34
C GLY A 219 -2.54 -3.70 17.22
N VAL A 220 -2.14 -3.75 15.94
CA VAL A 220 -3.05 -3.60 14.79
C VAL A 220 -3.64 -4.97 14.44
N PRO A 221 -4.94 -5.23 14.62
CA PRO A 221 -5.51 -6.52 14.28
C PRO A 221 -5.43 -6.75 12.77
N ALA A 222 -4.93 -7.90 12.31
CA ALA A 222 -4.83 -8.21 10.87
C ALA A 222 -6.18 -8.02 10.15
N ALA A 223 -7.26 -8.53 10.74
CA ALA A 223 -8.62 -8.38 10.19
C ALA A 223 -9.09 -6.91 10.04
N SER A 224 -8.45 -5.95 10.71
CA SER A 224 -8.76 -4.53 10.56
C SER A 224 -8.12 -3.88 9.33
N ILE A 225 -7.10 -4.52 8.74
CA ILE A 225 -6.36 -4.04 7.58
C ILE A 225 -7.17 -4.35 6.31
N ALA A 226 -7.88 -3.33 5.80
CA ALA A 226 -8.69 -3.45 4.59
C ALA A 226 -7.84 -3.36 3.32
N GLY A 227 -6.73 -2.63 3.37
CA GLY A 227 -5.76 -2.56 2.28
C GLY A 227 -4.40 -2.15 2.85
N MET A 228 -3.34 -2.64 2.24
CA MET A 228 -1.98 -2.34 2.63
C MET A 228 -1.11 -2.23 1.39
N THR A 229 -0.06 -1.44 1.51
CA THR A 229 1.08 -1.53 0.62
C THR A 229 2.37 -1.57 1.44
N VAL A 230 3.36 -2.23 0.89
CA VAL A 230 4.72 -2.29 1.43
C VAL A 230 5.64 -1.84 0.31
N PHE A 231 6.50 -0.87 0.58
CA PHE A 231 7.39 -0.32 -0.43
C PHE A 231 8.72 0.08 0.16
N THR A 232 9.78 -0.08 -0.63
CA THR A 232 11.14 0.25 -0.27
C THR A 232 11.59 1.52 -0.99
N THR A 233 12.06 2.52 -0.24
CA THR A 233 12.56 3.77 -0.82
C THR A 233 13.92 3.57 -1.49
N GLN A 234 14.16 4.29 -2.58
CA GLN A 234 15.43 4.24 -3.32
C GLN A 234 16.64 4.61 -2.46
N SER A 235 17.82 4.13 -2.84
CA SER A 235 19.07 4.64 -2.28
C SER A 235 19.42 5.98 -2.96
N THR A 236 19.41 7.08 -2.20
CA THR A 236 19.61 8.43 -2.81
C THR A 236 21.05 8.91 -2.75
N THR A 237 21.88 8.34 -1.88
CA THR A 237 23.25 8.81 -1.62
C THR A 237 24.28 7.68 -1.51
N ALA A 238 23.88 6.42 -1.64
CA ALA A 238 24.74 5.25 -1.44
C ALA A 238 25.96 5.27 -2.38
N ASP A 239 25.76 5.58 -3.65
CA ASP A 239 26.85 5.68 -4.64
C ASP A 239 27.83 6.80 -4.30
N LEU A 240 27.33 7.97 -3.89
CA LEU A 240 28.19 9.10 -3.50
C LEU A 240 29.02 8.76 -2.26
N LEU A 241 28.43 8.06 -1.29
CA LEU A 241 29.15 7.58 -0.11
C LEU A 241 30.21 6.53 -0.48
N THR A 242 29.89 5.63 -1.41
CA THR A 242 30.82 4.60 -1.90
C THR A 242 32.00 5.22 -2.67
N ILE A 243 31.73 6.21 -3.52
CA ILE A 243 32.76 6.99 -4.23
C ILE A 243 33.60 7.76 -3.22
N GLN A 244 32.99 8.43 -2.25
CA GLN A 244 33.70 9.16 -1.19
C GLN A 244 34.63 8.22 -0.42
N SER A 245 34.16 7.05 0.00
CA SER A 245 34.99 6.11 0.76
C SER A 245 36.15 5.55 -0.05
N THR A 246 35.96 5.45 -1.38
CA THR A 246 37.00 4.96 -2.30
C THR A 246 38.05 6.04 -2.60
N VAL A 247 37.62 7.28 -2.82
CA VAL A 247 38.50 8.39 -3.27
C VAL A 247 39.11 9.16 -2.09
N LEU A 248 38.38 9.28 -0.98
CA LEU A 248 38.74 10.08 0.20
C LEU A 248 38.64 9.27 1.51
N PRO A 249 39.28 8.09 1.63
CA PRO A 249 39.08 7.17 2.76
C PRO A 249 39.47 7.74 4.14
N ALA A 250 40.27 8.80 4.18
CA ALA A 250 40.72 9.45 5.43
C ALA A 250 39.85 10.65 5.85
N GLN A 251 38.85 11.04 5.04
CA GLN A 251 37.96 12.16 5.33
C GLN A 251 36.67 11.65 5.96
N ALA A 252 36.31 12.19 7.13
CA ALA A 252 35.02 11.88 7.73
C ALA A 252 33.88 12.45 6.87
N VAL A 253 32.81 11.67 6.69
CA VAL A 253 31.57 12.17 6.08
C VAL A 253 30.98 13.23 7.02
N PRO A 254 30.71 14.46 6.55
CA PRO A 254 30.03 15.46 7.36
C PRO A 254 28.69 14.90 7.84
N THR A 255 28.50 14.90 9.16
CA THR A 255 27.24 14.49 9.78
C THR A 255 26.54 15.72 10.33
N ALA A 256 25.24 15.80 10.10
CA ALA A 256 24.43 16.82 10.75
C ALA A 256 24.21 16.42 12.22
N ASP A 257 24.61 17.29 13.14
CA ASP A 257 24.35 17.10 14.56
C ASP A 257 22.95 17.62 14.92
N PHE A 258 21.99 16.69 14.92
CA PHE A 258 20.61 16.99 15.32
C PHE A 258 20.38 16.91 16.84
N THR A 259 21.38 16.53 17.64
CA THR A 259 21.22 16.47 19.10
C THR A 259 20.96 17.84 19.71
N SER A 260 21.43 18.90 19.04
CA SER A 260 21.16 20.29 19.40
C SER A 260 19.78 20.80 18.98
N ARG A 261 19.06 20.06 18.13
CA ARG A 261 17.77 20.44 17.53
C ARG A 261 16.81 19.24 17.48
N PRO A 262 16.41 18.68 18.64
CA PRO A 262 15.56 17.49 18.70
C PRO A 262 14.19 17.69 18.05
N GLU A 263 13.74 18.93 17.86
CA GLU A 263 12.52 19.28 17.14
C GLU A 263 12.58 19.03 15.62
N LEU A 264 13.78 18.88 15.06
CA LEU A 264 14.01 18.62 13.63
C LEU A 264 13.98 17.13 13.28
N VAL A 265 13.87 16.24 14.28
CA VAL A 265 13.88 14.78 14.13
C VAL A 265 12.49 14.21 14.41
#